data_AF-A0A9D5ZLK3-F1
#
_entry.id   AF-A0A9D5ZLK3-F1
#
_cell.length_a   1.000
_cell.length_b   1.000
_cell.length_c   1.000
_cell.angle_alpha   90.00
_cell.angle_beta   90.00
_cell.angle_gamma   90.00
#
_symmetry.space_group_name_H-M   'P 1'
#
loop_
_entity.id
_entity.type
_entity.pdbx_description
1 polymer ?
#
loop_
_entity_poly.entity_id
_entity_poly.type
_entity_poly.pdbx_seq_one_letter_code
_entity_poly.pdbx_strand_id
1 'polypeptide(L)'
;MRMMSSKLFFYNLLLLLVFSLSVDVFARRGHDENNGGDHIRATFIKVGERVLNFLSTTDQGLRLTSNHNLSLEMLRSTLSINVVSVESGPLIDNQGSIVDALGESGRIVLDHDKWFEHFEKDRDIYYLVFHEMLRAVSVDDDDYIISRGLNPFTSSMKITTHVGNRFSLQEGELLSGIIQDKAIAITGSGCPANSIGSGGLYADFDYERNILDIFPKRYLLRLLPTTPFMRKSCMMAIPVKVPAHKRLIISQIDLSERFEMGAGFESMIQFEAFLAGSSAPLLSKRVKGVGRTLVRRTEVLASHCGGSDILRVNTSAQIFRTAIPASSEEIAWAELDRITLYLKLEDC
;
A
#
# COMPACT_ATOMS: atom_id res chain seq x y z
N MET A 1 12.50 17.35 69.54
CA MET A 1 13.66 16.52 69.10
C MET A 1 13.10 15.51 68.10
N ARG A 2 13.34 15.50 66.78
CA ARG A 2 14.29 16.15 65.88
C ARG A 2 13.50 16.75 64.70
N MET A 3 13.81 18.00 64.32
CA MET A 3 13.37 18.58 63.05
C MET A 3 14.09 17.85 61.91
N MET A 4 13.36 17.05 61.13
CA MET A 4 13.87 16.52 59.87
C MET A 4 13.90 17.64 58.83
N SER A 5 15.08 17.82 58.25
CA SER A 5 15.45 18.85 57.29
C SER A 5 14.59 18.78 56.03
N SER A 6 13.74 19.79 55.82
CA SER A 6 12.91 19.98 54.62
C SER A 6 13.71 20.14 53.32
N LYS A 7 15.03 20.31 53.41
CA LYS A 7 15.91 20.44 52.24
C LYS A 7 16.16 19.12 51.51
N LEU A 8 16.01 17.97 52.19
CA LEU A 8 16.26 16.66 51.56
C LEU A 8 15.09 16.18 50.68
N PHE A 9 13.88 16.66 50.95
CA PHE A 9 12.68 16.28 50.19
C PHE A 9 12.61 17.03 48.85
N PHE A 10 13.03 18.30 48.82
CA PHE A 10 13.06 19.10 47.59
C PHE A 10 14.10 18.63 46.57
N TYR A 11 15.27 18.14 47.02
CA TYR A 11 16.30 17.64 46.10
C TYR A 11 15.91 16.32 45.41
N ASN A 12 15.18 15.43 46.10
CA ASN A 12 14.70 14.18 45.50
C ASN A 12 13.55 14.41 44.50
N LEU A 13 12.69 15.41 44.74
CA LEU A 13 11.60 15.75 43.81
C LEU A 13 12.13 16.44 42.54
N LEU A 14 13.18 17.26 42.65
CA LEU A 14 13.80 17.93 41.49
C LEU A 14 14.59 16.94 40.61
N LEU A 15 15.24 15.92 41.19
CA LEU A 15 15.94 14.89 40.41
C LEU A 15 14.99 13.97 39.63
N LEU A 16 13.79 13.68 40.15
CA LEU A 16 12.77 12.90 39.44
C LEU A 16 12.13 13.67 38.26
N LEU A 17 12.05 15.00 38.36
CA LEU A 17 11.53 15.87 37.29
C LEU A 17 12.53 16.09 36.16
N VAL A 18 13.84 16.04 36.44
CA VAL A 18 14.88 16.15 35.40
C VAL A 18 15.06 14.83 34.64
N PHE A 19 14.86 13.68 35.29
CA PHE A 19 14.92 12.38 34.61
C PHE A 19 13.69 12.07 33.73
N SER A 20 12.53 12.68 34.00
CA SER A 20 11.32 12.50 33.18
C SER A 20 11.29 13.39 31.92
N LEU A 21 12.07 14.48 31.88
CA LEU A 21 12.16 15.36 30.70
C LEU A 21 13.24 14.94 29.69
N SER A 22 14.01 13.90 29.99
CA SER A 22 15.14 13.46 29.15
C SER A 22 14.80 12.31 28.19
N VAL A 23 13.63 11.68 28.34
CA VAL A 23 13.28 10.47 27.56
C VAL A 23 12.58 10.76 26.23
N ASP A 24 12.05 11.97 26.04
CA ASP A 24 11.27 12.29 24.83
C ASP A 24 12.10 12.92 23.69
N VAL A 25 13.37 13.26 23.92
CA VAL A 25 14.19 13.95 22.90
C VAL A 25 14.84 12.97 21.91
N PHE A 26 14.95 11.67 22.26
CA PHE A 26 15.48 10.65 21.34
C PHE A 26 14.40 9.91 20.52
N ALA A 27 13.11 10.12 20.79
CA ALA A 27 12.02 9.45 20.08
C ALA A 27 11.49 10.21 18.84
N ARG A 28 12.04 11.40 18.52
CA ARG A 28 11.49 12.28 17.46
C ARG A 28 12.42 12.53 16.26
N ARG A 29 13.49 11.75 16.09
CA ARG A 29 14.52 12.05 15.07
C ARG A 29 14.75 10.98 14.00
N GLY A 30 13.72 10.20 13.66
CA GLY A 30 13.81 9.16 12.61
C GLY A 30 12.61 9.02 11.68
N HIS A 31 11.75 10.04 11.54
CA HIS A 31 10.47 9.87 10.82
C HIS A 31 10.38 10.45 9.40
N ASP A 32 11.36 11.22 8.92
CA ASP A 32 11.16 12.00 7.69
C ASP A 32 12.05 11.65 6.48
N GLU A 33 12.86 10.59 6.52
CA GLU A 33 13.57 10.10 5.31
C GLU A 33 13.60 8.55 5.28
N ASN A 34 13.09 7.91 4.22
CA ASN A 34 13.25 6.47 3.87
C ASN A 34 12.47 5.34 4.61
N ASN A 35 11.24 5.56 5.12
CA ASN A 35 10.48 4.48 5.79
C ASN A 35 9.91 3.33 4.90
N GLY A 36 10.20 3.29 3.60
CA GLY A 36 9.75 2.20 2.71
C GLY A 36 10.40 0.85 3.03
N GLY A 37 11.70 0.84 3.34
CA GLY A 37 12.46 -0.37 3.65
C GLY A 37 12.01 -1.05 4.96
N ASP A 38 11.66 -0.26 5.97
CA ASP A 38 11.19 -0.79 7.25
C ASP A 38 9.84 -1.50 7.13
N HIS A 39 8.95 -1.00 6.26
CA HIS A 39 7.69 -1.67 5.99
C HIS A 39 7.92 -3.04 5.33
N ILE A 40 8.74 -3.11 4.28
CA ILE A 40 9.04 -4.34 3.54
C ILE A 40 9.61 -5.40 4.50
N ARG A 41 10.60 -5.00 5.31
CA ARG A 41 11.20 -5.86 6.33
C ARG A 41 10.18 -6.35 7.35
N ALA A 42 9.37 -5.46 7.90
CA ALA A 42 8.34 -5.82 8.88
C ALA A 42 7.28 -6.76 8.31
N THR A 43 6.87 -6.54 7.05
CA THR A 43 5.91 -7.39 6.35
C THR A 43 6.50 -8.76 6.06
N PHE A 44 7.76 -8.84 5.59
CA PHE A 44 8.48 -10.09 5.42
C PHE A 44 8.48 -10.93 6.70
N ILE A 45 8.87 -10.32 7.84
CA ILE A 45 8.90 -10.99 9.15
C ILE A 45 7.51 -11.51 9.53
N LYS A 46 6.45 -10.70 9.36
CA LYS A 46 5.07 -11.09 9.67
C LYS A 46 4.58 -12.26 8.80
N VAL A 47 4.93 -12.26 7.51
CA VAL A 47 4.62 -13.38 6.61
C VAL A 47 5.37 -14.63 7.07
N GLY A 48 6.66 -14.52 7.40
CA GLY A 48 7.47 -15.63 7.90
C GLY A 48 6.87 -16.27 9.15
N GLU A 49 6.32 -15.47 10.07
CA GLU A 49 5.61 -16.00 11.24
C GLU A 49 4.36 -16.80 10.87
N ARG A 50 3.65 -16.42 9.79
CA ARG A 50 2.53 -17.22 9.26
C ARG A 50 3.00 -18.52 8.64
N VAL A 51 4.14 -18.50 7.93
CA VAL A 51 4.77 -19.71 7.40
C VAL A 51 5.13 -20.66 8.55
N LEU A 52 5.79 -20.19 9.62
CA LEU A 52 6.13 -21.02 10.79
C LEU A 52 4.89 -21.59 11.46
N ASN A 53 3.84 -20.78 11.61
CA ASN A 53 2.57 -21.25 12.14
C ASN A 53 2.02 -22.40 11.28
N PHE A 54 1.92 -22.21 9.96
CA PHE A 54 1.49 -23.25 9.03
C PHE A 54 2.32 -24.54 9.15
N LEU A 55 3.66 -24.41 9.19
CA LEU A 55 4.58 -25.54 9.31
C LEU A 55 4.37 -26.32 10.61
N SER A 56 4.02 -25.64 11.70
CA SER A 56 3.86 -26.26 13.03
C SER A 56 2.45 -26.78 13.32
N THR A 57 1.40 -26.23 12.70
CA THR A 57 0.01 -26.52 13.10
C THR A 57 -0.80 -27.30 12.07
N THR A 58 -0.30 -27.49 10.85
CA THR A 58 -1.04 -28.19 9.79
C THR A 58 -0.38 -29.52 9.45
N ASP A 59 -1.18 -30.53 9.08
CA ASP A 59 -0.63 -31.83 8.68
C ASP A 59 0.32 -31.74 7.49
N GLN A 60 0.03 -30.83 6.54
CA GLN A 60 0.89 -30.56 5.40
C GLN A 60 2.22 -29.95 5.84
N GLY A 61 2.17 -28.94 6.70
CA GLY A 61 3.34 -28.30 7.29
C GLY A 61 4.22 -29.28 8.06
N LEU A 62 3.62 -30.10 8.93
CA LEU A 62 4.32 -31.10 9.71
C LEU A 62 5.03 -32.12 8.80
N ARG A 63 4.36 -32.61 7.75
CA ARG A 63 5.00 -33.48 6.74
C ARG A 63 6.16 -32.80 6.02
N LEU A 64 6.01 -31.53 5.66
CA LEU A 64 7.07 -30.79 4.98
C LEU A 64 8.31 -30.65 5.89
N THR A 65 8.10 -30.33 7.17
CA THR A 65 9.20 -30.25 8.14
C THR A 65 9.88 -31.60 8.37
N SER A 66 9.11 -32.69 8.49
CA SER A 66 9.68 -34.03 8.71
C SER A 66 10.42 -34.57 7.49
N ASN A 67 9.87 -34.37 6.30
CA ASN A 67 10.46 -34.91 5.06
C ASN A 67 11.79 -34.25 4.70
N HIS A 68 11.98 -32.99 5.10
CA HIS A 68 13.16 -32.20 4.80
C HIS A 68 14.03 -31.92 6.04
N ASN A 69 13.74 -32.57 7.18
CA ASN A 69 14.45 -32.37 8.46
C ASN A 69 14.62 -30.89 8.85
N LEU A 70 13.56 -30.09 8.67
CA LEU A 70 13.60 -28.65 8.91
C LEU A 70 13.50 -28.34 10.40
N SER A 71 14.44 -27.54 10.92
CA SER A 71 14.35 -26.99 12.27
C SER A 71 13.53 -25.70 12.28
N LEU A 72 12.36 -25.75 12.92
CA LEU A 72 11.51 -24.57 13.10
C LEU A 72 12.19 -23.49 13.96
N GLU A 73 13.07 -23.88 14.87
CA GLU A 73 13.85 -22.95 15.69
C GLU A 73 14.86 -22.18 14.85
N MET A 74 15.60 -22.88 13.98
CA MET A 74 16.54 -22.23 13.06
C MET A 74 15.79 -21.31 12.09
N LEU A 75 14.69 -21.78 11.50
CA LEU A 75 13.87 -20.96 10.61
C LEU A 75 13.33 -19.71 11.32
N ARG A 76 12.90 -19.83 12.58
CA ARG A 76 12.45 -18.68 13.38
C ARG A 76 13.55 -17.67 13.62
N SER A 77 14.80 -18.11 13.81
CA SER A 77 15.94 -17.19 14.01
C SER A 77 16.19 -16.25 12.83
N THR A 78 15.73 -16.61 11.62
CA THR A 78 15.84 -15.78 10.42
C THR A 78 14.89 -14.57 10.41
N LEU A 79 13.83 -14.60 11.24
CA LEU A 79 12.79 -13.57 11.28
C LEU A 79 13.16 -12.43 12.24
N SER A 80 14.35 -11.87 12.04
CA SER A 80 14.91 -10.82 12.88
C SER A 80 15.31 -9.61 12.05
N ILE A 81 15.15 -8.41 12.62
CA ILE A 81 15.59 -7.15 12.01
C ILE A 81 17.10 -7.10 11.74
N ASN A 82 17.88 -7.95 12.42
CA ASN A 82 19.33 -8.06 12.24
C ASN A 82 19.71 -9.04 11.12
N VAL A 83 18.78 -9.90 10.70
CA VAL A 83 18.98 -10.88 9.62
C VAL A 83 18.41 -10.34 8.32
N VAL A 84 17.24 -9.69 8.37
CA VAL A 84 16.56 -9.13 7.20
C VAL A 84 16.92 -7.66 7.02
N SER A 85 17.41 -7.32 5.84
CA SER A 85 17.76 -5.96 5.41
C SER A 85 17.10 -5.64 4.07
N VAL A 86 16.94 -4.36 3.76
CA VAL A 86 16.31 -3.91 2.51
C VAL A 86 17.21 -2.88 1.88
N GLU A 87 17.51 -3.05 0.60
CA GLU A 87 18.39 -2.17 -0.17
C GLU A 87 17.65 -1.61 -1.39
N SER A 88 18.02 -0.40 -1.78
CA SER A 88 17.48 0.27 -2.97
C SER A 88 18.42 0.09 -4.16
N GLY A 89 17.85 -0.20 -5.33
CA GLY A 89 18.62 -0.50 -6.55
C GLY A 89 18.77 -2.01 -6.79
N PRO A 90 19.22 -2.41 -7.99
CA PRO A 90 19.25 -3.81 -8.39
C PRO A 90 20.22 -4.61 -7.51
N LEU A 91 19.72 -5.67 -6.88
CA LEU A 91 20.57 -6.68 -6.26
C LEU A 91 21.19 -7.57 -7.34
N ILE A 92 22.49 -7.80 -7.24
CA ILE A 92 23.26 -8.59 -8.21
C ILE A 92 23.87 -9.78 -7.46
N ASP A 93 23.59 -10.99 -7.92
CA ASP A 93 24.16 -12.21 -7.34
C ASP A 93 25.63 -12.42 -7.75
N ASN A 94 26.25 -13.49 -7.24
CA ASN A 94 27.62 -13.86 -7.56
C ASN A 94 27.84 -14.29 -9.03
N GLN A 95 26.77 -14.51 -9.80
CA GLN A 95 26.80 -14.85 -11.22
C GLN A 95 26.57 -13.61 -12.12
N GLY A 96 26.31 -12.44 -11.52
CA GLY A 96 26.03 -11.20 -12.24
C GLY A 96 24.56 -11.04 -12.65
N SER A 97 23.66 -11.90 -12.17
CA SER A 97 22.23 -11.83 -12.44
C SER A 97 21.55 -10.85 -11.50
N ILE A 98 20.56 -10.11 -12.02
CA ILE A 98 19.70 -9.27 -11.17
C ILE A 98 18.68 -10.17 -10.48
N VAL A 99 18.61 -10.08 -9.15
CA VAL A 99 17.75 -10.92 -8.31
C VAL A 99 16.83 -10.07 -7.44
N ASP A 100 15.72 -10.67 -7.00
CA ASP A 100 14.76 -9.97 -6.14
C ASP A 100 15.19 -10.03 -4.65
N ALA A 101 16.05 -10.99 -4.27
CA ALA A 101 16.65 -11.09 -2.93
C ALA A 101 18.04 -11.77 -2.98
N LEU A 102 18.87 -11.50 -1.97
CA LEU A 102 20.10 -12.23 -1.68
C LEU A 102 19.94 -12.94 -0.33
N GLY A 103 19.71 -14.25 -0.38
CA GLY A 103 19.70 -15.13 0.78
C GLY A 103 21.05 -15.82 0.96
N GLU A 104 21.76 -15.50 2.04
CA GLU A 104 23.01 -16.12 2.48
C GLU A 104 22.91 -16.59 3.94
N SER A 105 23.81 -17.46 4.39
CA SER A 105 23.79 -17.97 5.77
C SER A 105 23.76 -16.82 6.80
N GLY A 106 22.67 -16.73 7.56
CA GLY A 106 22.45 -15.67 8.57
C GLY A 106 22.07 -14.29 8.04
N ARG A 107 21.84 -14.11 6.73
CA ARG A 107 21.52 -12.80 6.13
C ARG A 107 20.52 -12.92 4.98
N ILE A 108 19.55 -12.02 4.97
CA ILE A 108 18.58 -11.83 3.88
C ILE A 108 18.62 -10.35 3.47
N VAL A 109 18.88 -10.08 2.19
CA VAL A 109 18.79 -8.73 1.60
C VAL A 109 17.67 -8.74 0.59
N LEU A 110 16.70 -7.83 0.75
CA LEU A 110 15.54 -7.71 -0.12
C LEU A 110 15.70 -6.49 -1.04
N ASP A 111 15.43 -6.65 -2.33
CA ASP A 111 15.30 -5.52 -3.24
C ASP A 111 14.02 -4.74 -2.88
N HIS A 112 14.18 -3.45 -2.59
CA HIS A 112 13.09 -2.59 -2.15
C HIS A 112 11.91 -2.61 -3.13
N ASP A 113 12.14 -2.32 -4.41
CA ASP A 113 11.06 -2.08 -5.37
C ASP A 113 10.35 -3.38 -5.73
N LYS A 114 11.10 -4.48 -5.85
CA LYS A 114 10.56 -5.81 -6.12
C LYS A 114 9.70 -6.32 -4.99
N TRP A 115 10.21 -6.29 -3.76
CA TRP A 115 9.46 -6.80 -2.61
C TRP A 115 8.29 -5.92 -2.23
N PHE A 116 8.43 -4.60 -2.40
CA PHE A 116 7.30 -3.69 -2.32
C PHE A 116 6.20 -4.11 -3.31
N GLU A 117 6.55 -4.38 -4.58
CA GLU A 117 5.61 -4.86 -5.58
C GLU A 117 4.97 -6.21 -5.20
N HIS A 118 5.75 -7.16 -4.70
CA HIS A 118 5.24 -8.46 -4.24
C HIS A 118 4.18 -8.32 -3.15
N PHE A 119 4.42 -7.44 -2.18
CA PHE A 119 3.51 -7.21 -1.06
C PHE A 119 2.28 -6.39 -1.44
N GLU A 120 2.40 -5.41 -2.34
CA GLU A 120 1.28 -4.57 -2.78
C GLU A 120 0.31 -5.28 -3.76
N LYS A 121 0.76 -6.33 -4.47
CA LYS A 121 -0.04 -7.01 -5.50
C LYS A 121 -0.78 -8.26 -5.03
N ASP A 122 -0.88 -8.49 -3.71
CA ASP A 122 -1.54 -9.67 -3.11
C ASP A 122 -1.11 -11.00 -3.76
N ARG A 123 0.15 -11.10 -4.21
CA ARG A 123 0.69 -12.35 -4.77
C ARG A 123 0.77 -13.42 -3.67
N ASP A 124 0.80 -14.69 -4.04
CA ASP A 124 1.11 -15.74 -3.07
C ASP A 124 2.60 -15.63 -2.69
N ILE A 125 2.89 -14.82 -1.67
CA ILE A 125 4.24 -14.45 -1.25
C ILE A 125 4.83 -15.41 -0.20
N TYR A 126 4.03 -16.36 0.30
CA TYR A 126 4.42 -17.20 1.45
C TYR A 126 5.55 -18.15 1.08
N TYR A 127 5.51 -18.73 -0.12
CA TYR A 127 6.59 -19.60 -0.60
C TYR A 127 7.88 -18.81 -0.88
N LEU A 128 7.80 -17.56 -1.35
CA LEU A 128 8.98 -16.70 -1.56
C LEU A 128 9.65 -16.37 -0.23
N VAL A 129 8.88 -15.95 0.76
CA VAL A 129 9.41 -15.68 2.11
C VAL A 129 10.03 -16.96 2.69
N PHE A 130 9.36 -18.11 2.54
CA PHE A 130 9.89 -19.37 3.04
C PHE A 130 11.19 -19.79 2.34
N HIS A 131 11.28 -19.59 1.03
CA HIS A 131 12.50 -19.82 0.25
C HIS A 131 13.68 -19.03 0.81
N GLU A 132 13.51 -17.74 1.07
CA GLU A 132 14.58 -16.91 1.66
C GLU A 132 14.94 -17.34 3.09
N MET A 133 13.95 -17.77 3.89
CA MET A 133 14.22 -18.33 5.22
C MET A 133 15.06 -19.61 5.15
N LEU A 134 14.83 -20.47 4.16
CA LEU A 134 15.60 -21.70 3.95
C LEU A 134 17.05 -21.38 3.59
N ARG A 135 17.28 -20.45 2.65
CA ARG A 135 18.62 -19.98 2.28
C ARG A 135 19.37 -19.39 3.48
N ALA A 136 18.70 -18.61 4.31
CA ALA A 136 19.30 -18.02 5.49
C ALA A 136 19.75 -19.04 6.55
N VAL A 137 19.15 -20.24 6.58
CA VAL A 137 19.60 -21.36 7.41
C VAL A 137 20.45 -22.37 6.65
N SER A 138 20.98 -21.99 5.48
CA SER A 138 21.83 -22.83 4.63
C SER A 138 21.15 -24.12 4.13
N VAL A 139 19.82 -24.08 3.97
CA VAL A 139 19.07 -25.12 3.27
C VAL A 139 18.87 -24.68 1.83
N ASP A 140 19.37 -25.48 0.89
CA ASP A 140 19.23 -25.24 -0.54
C ASP A 140 17.79 -25.47 -1.00
N ASP A 141 17.22 -24.46 -1.64
CA ASP A 141 15.88 -24.48 -2.21
C ASP A 141 15.82 -23.64 -3.51
N ASP A 142 16.92 -23.52 -4.25
CA ASP A 142 17.01 -22.66 -5.45
C ASP A 142 15.98 -23.04 -6.54
N ASP A 143 15.57 -24.31 -6.60
CA ASP A 143 14.52 -24.82 -7.49
C ASP A 143 13.10 -24.76 -6.89
N TYR A 144 12.94 -24.12 -5.72
CA TYR A 144 11.69 -24.03 -4.96
C TYR A 144 11.01 -25.39 -4.69
N ILE A 145 11.80 -26.44 -4.48
CA ILE A 145 11.28 -27.81 -4.28
C ILE A 145 10.57 -27.91 -2.92
N ILE A 146 11.17 -27.33 -1.88
CA ILE A 146 10.67 -27.33 -0.51
C ILE A 146 9.62 -26.22 -0.37
N SER A 147 9.93 -25.00 -0.79
CA SER A 147 9.05 -23.86 -0.54
C SER A 147 7.70 -23.93 -1.25
N ARG A 148 7.65 -24.49 -2.48
CA ARG A 148 6.37 -24.75 -3.17
C ARG A 148 5.50 -25.78 -2.45
N GLY A 149 6.07 -26.58 -1.55
CA GLY A 149 5.32 -27.48 -0.68
C GLY A 149 4.31 -26.78 0.24
N LEU A 150 4.36 -25.44 0.35
CA LEU A 150 3.33 -24.63 1.01
C LEU A 150 2.06 -24.47 0.18
N ASN A 151 2.08 -24.72 -1.13
CA ASN A 151 0.94 -24.42 -2.00
C ASN A 151 -0.09 -25.58 -2.04
N PRO A 152 -1.40 -25.30 -1.89
CA PRO A 152 -1.97 -23.99 -1.60
C PRO A 152 -1.80 -23.59 -0.13
N PHE A 153 -1.39 -22.36 0.13
CA PHE A 153 -1.31 -21.85 1.50
C PHE A 153 -2.72 -21.58 2.05
N THR A 154 -3.00 -22.04 3.27
CA THR A 154 -4.34 -21.97 3.88
C THR A 154 -4.84 -20.52 3.94
N SER A 155 -6.00 -20.25 3.34
CA SER A 155 -6.58 -18.90 3.25
C SER A 155 -6.82 -18.24 4.62
N SER A 156 -7.20 -19.02 5.63
CA SER A 156 -7.41 -18.53 7.01
C SER A 156 -6.12 -18.07 7.71
N MET A 157 -4.96 -18.43 7.19
CA MET A 157 -3.64 -18.02 7.70
C MET A 157 -3.02 -16.88 6.89
N LYS A 158 -3.63 -16.50 5.76
CA LYS A 158 -3.15 -15.38 4.95
C LYS A 158 -3.37 -14.06 5.68
N ILE A 159 -2.35 -13.21 5.68
CA ILE A 159 -2.39 -11.83 6.12
C ILE A 159 -2.43 -10.87 4.93
N THR A 160 -2.96 -9.69 5.18
CA THR A 160 -2.81 -8.53 4.32
C THR A 160 -1.37 -8.06 4.33
N THR A 161 -0.74 -7.95 3.16
CA THR A 161 0.68 -7.57 3.03
C THR A 161 0.91 -6.15 2.52
N HIS A 162 -0.07 -5.54 1.87
CA HIS A 162 0.05 -4.19 1.35
C HIS A 162 0.14 -3.14 2.47
N VAL A 163 0.78 -2.02 2.17
CA VAL A 163 0.91 -0.82 3.01
C VAL A 163 -0.43 -0.10 3.07
N GLY A 164 -1.41 -0.72 3.72
CA GLY A 164 -2.53 0.00 4.31
C GLY A 164 -2.12 0.41 5.71
N ASN A 165 -2.19 1.70 6.04
CA ASN A 165 -2.16 2.09 7.44
C ASN A 165 -3.35 1.40 8.15
N ARG A 166 -3.09 0.37 8.95
CA ARG A 166 -4.09 -0.16 9.89
C ARG A 166 -4.13 0.80 11.08
N PHE A 167 -5.06 1.75 11.04
CA PHE A 167 -5.34 2.60 12.19
C PHE A 167 -6.50 1.98 12.98
N SER A 168 -6.23 1.55 14.20
CA SER A 168 -7.27 1.07 15.12
C SER A 168 -8.06 2.28 15.61
N LEU A 169 -9.35 2.34 15.29
CA LEU A 169 -10.26 3.34 15.86
C LEU A 169 -10.56 3.00 17.32
N GLN A 170 -10.59 4.02 18.17
CA GLN A 170 -11.32 3.94 19.44
C GLN A 170 -12.83 4.04 19.14
N GLU A 171 -13.65 3.27 19.85
CA GLU A 171 -15.12 3.31 19.70
C GLU A 171 -15.65 4.74 19.88
N GLY A 172 -16.27 5.30 18.83
CA GLY A 172 -16.86 6.65 18.83
C GLY A 172 -16.55 7.51 17.60
N GLU A 173 -15.56 7.12 16.78
CA GLU A 173 -15.05 7.91 15.65
C GLU A 173 -15.34 7.27 14.28
N LEU A 174 -16.56 6.80 14.06
CA LEU A 174 -16.91 6.09 12.82
C LEU A 174 -16.98 7.05 11.62
N LEU A 175 -16.03 6.91 10.70
CA LEU A 175 -15.94 7.65 9.43
C LEU A 175 -17.15 7.43 8.49
N SER A 176 -18.01 6.43 8.72
CA SER A 176 -19.31 6.27 8.02
C SER A 176 -20.22 7.48 8.14
N GLY A 177 -20.12 8.24 9.24
CA GLY A 177 -20.90 9.47 9.42
C GLY A 177 -20.37 10.67 8.63
N ILE A 178 -19.13 10.57 8.13
CA ILE A 178 -18.40 11.68 7.52
C ILE A 178 -18.53 11.67 6.01
N ILE A 179 -18.40 10.50 5.38
CA ILE A 179 -18.57 10.36 3.93
C ILE A 179 -19.96 9.85 3.62
N GLN A 180 -20.73 10.66 2.89
CA GLN A 180 -22.03 10.26 2.37
C GLN A 180 -21.82 9.65 0.97
N ASP A 181 -21.52 8.35 0.94
CA ASP A 181 -21.34 7.54 -0.28
C ASP A 181 -22.49 7.73 -1.30
N LYS A 182 -23.73 7.78 -0.80
CA LYS A 182 -24.96 8.03 -1.59
C LYS A 182 -25.09 9.45 -2.13
N ALA A 183 -24.23 10.38 -1.70
CA ALA A 183 -24.24 11.78 -2.11
C ALA A 183 -23.04 12.15 -3.02
N ILE A 184 -22.20 11.18 -3.39
CA ILE A 184 -21.05 11.41 -4.29
C ILE A 184 -21.55 11.84 -5.68
N ALA A 185 -21.46 13.12 -6.01
CA ALA A 185 -21.84 13.59 -7.33
C ALA A 185 -20.75 13.24 -8.35
N ILE A 186 -21.15 12.60 -9.46
CA ILE A 186 -20.24 12.17 -10.53
C ILE A 186 -20.64 12.80 -11.86
N THR A 187 -19.65 13.21 -12.65
CA THR A 187 -19.85 13.74 -14.00
C THR A 187 -18.65 13.40 -14.90
N GLY A 188 -18.88 13.32 -16.21
CA GLY A 188 -17.82 13.05 -17.20
C GLY A 188 -18.10 11.82 -18.06
N SER A 189 -17.34 11.68 -19.14
CA SER A 189 -17.52 10.58 -20.11
C SER A 189 -17.00 9.22 -19.63
N GLY A 190 -16.13 9.21 -18.61
CA GLY A 190 -15.64 8.02 -17.91
C GLY A 190 -16.54 7.57 -16.76
N CYS A 191 -17.31 8.49 -16.17
CA CYS A 191 -18.31 8.21 -15.13
C CYS A 191 -19.59 9.02 -15.39
N PRO A 192 -20.47 8.53 -16.29
CA PRO A 192 -21.66 9.28 -16.68
C PRO A 192 -22.59 9.52 -15.48
N ALA A 193 -23.07 10.76 -15.35
CA ALA A 193 -24.04 11.16 -14.35
C ALA A 193 -25.32 10.30 -14.47
N ASN A 194 -25.94 9.99 -13.32
CA ASN A 194 -27.16 9.17 -13.09
C ASN A 194 -26.95 7.79 -12.43
N SER A 195 -25.86 7.56 -11.69
CA SER A 195 -25.57 6.18 -11.27
C SER A 195 -24.72 5.96 -10.03
N ILE A 196 -25.06 6.59 -8.90
CA ILE A 196 -24.79 5.94 -7.61
C ILE A 196 -25.89 4.89 -7.41
N GLY A 197 -25.51 3.61 -7.45
CA GLY A 197 -26.43 2.47 -7.34
C GLY A 197 -26.97 1.92 -8.67
N SER A 198 -26.89 2.66 -9.79
CA SER A 198 -27.51 2.26 -11.07
C SER A 198 -26.57 2.14 -12.30
N GLY A 199 -25.23 2.10 -12.13
CA GLY A 199 -24.33 1.59 -13.19
C GLY A 199 -23.03 2.33 -13.58
N GLY A 200 -22.62 3.43 -12.94
CA GLY A 200 -21.42 4.20 -13.32
C GLY A 200 -20.26 4.09 -12.35
N LEU A 201 -20.54 3.95 -11.06
CA LEU A 201 -19.53 3.86 -10.00
C LEU A 201 -20.05 3.00 -8.83
N TYR A 202 -19.15 2.27 -8.19
CA TYR A 202 -19.37 1.60 -6.90
C TYR A 202 -18.35 2.15 -5.92
N ALA A 203 -18.78 2.49 -4.71
CA ALA A 203 -17.88 2.92 -3.65
C ALA A 203 -18.04 1.96 -2.48
N ASP A 204 -16.93 1.58 -1.87
CA ASP A 204 -16.88 0.70 -0.71
C ASP A 204 -15.99 1.32 0.35
N PHE A 205 -16.48 1.32 1.59
CA PHE A 205 -15.75 1.90 2.71
C PHE A 205 -15.30 0.79 3.65
N ASP A 206 -13.99 0.64 3.77
CA ASP A 206 -13.38 -0.26 4.73
C ASP A 206 -13.16 0.46 6.07
N TYR A 207 -14.00 0.12 7.03
CA TYR A 207 -14.00 0.70 8.38
C TYR A 207 -12.78 0.32 9.22
N GLU A 208 -12.17 -0.82 8.96
CA GLU A 208 -11.01 -1.29 9.72
C GLU A 208 -9.74 -0.59 9.24
N ARG A 209 -9.68 -0.24 7.96
CA ARG A 209 -8.52 0.39 7.32
C ARG A 209 -8.70 1.88 7.08
N ASN A 210 -9.89 2.44 7.31
CA ASN A 210 -10.25 3.82 6.96
C ASN A 210 -9.95 4.15 5.50
N ILE A 211 -10.32 3.22 4.62
CA ILE A 211 -10.10 3.33 3.19
C ILE A 211 -11.45 3.50 2.50
N LEU A 212 -11.55 4.49 1.63
CA LEU A 212 -12.65 4.59 0.68
C LEU A 212 -12.13 4.14 -0.70
N ASP A 213 -12.59 2.97 -1.13
CA ASP A 213 -12.35 2.45 -2.46
C ASP A 213 -13.50 2.86 -3.40
N ILE A 214 -13.13 3.32 -4.58
CA ILE A 214 -14.07 3.78 -5.61
C ILE A 214 -13.73 3.06 -6.92
N PHE A 215 -14.74 2.39 -7.49
CA PHE A 215 -14.66 1.54 -8.66
C PHE A 215 -15.54 2.11 -9.80
N PRO A 216 -14.94 2.78 -10.79
CA PRO A 216 -15.67 3.24 -11.97
C PRO A 216 -16.08 2.05 -12.87
N LYS A 217 -17.37 1.76 -13.00
CA LYS A 217 -17.84 0.55 -13.72
C LYS A 217 -17.67 0.60 -15.25
N ARG A 218 -17.39 1.77 -15.83
CA ARG A 218 -17.42 2.01 -17.31
C ARG A 218 -16.30 2.92 -17.81
N TYR A 219 -15.23 3.07 -17.04
CA TYR A 219 -14.10 3.93 -17.40
C TYR A 219 -13.08 3.18 -18.27
N LEU A 220 -13.55 2.63 -19.38
CA LEU A 220 -12.76 1.96 -20.39
C LEU A 220 -12.56 2.87 -21.61
N LEU A 221 -11.31 3.11 -21.98
CA LEU A 221 -10.89 3.71 -23.24
C LEU A 221 -10.50 2.56 -24.16
N ARG A 222 -11.04 2.54 -25.36
CA ARG A 222 -10.66 1.59 -26.41
C ARG A 222 -10.54 2.35 -27.71
N LEU A 223 -9.32 2.49 -28.19
CA LEU A 223 -9.08 3.20 -29.45
C LEU A 223 -9.42 2.27 -30.62
N LEU A 224 -10.20 2.77 -31.58
CA LEU A 224 -10.53 2.02 -32.79
C LEU A 224 -9.42 2.25 -33.82
N PRO A 225 -9.21 1.32 -34.77
CA PRO A 225 -8.18 1.50 -35.80
C PRO A 225 -8.28 2.81 -36.58
N THR A 226 -9.50 3.36 -36.70
CA THR A 226 -9.82 4.59 -37.44
C THR A 226 -9.72 5.87 -36.61
N THR A 227 -9.57 5.78 -35.27
CA THR A 227 -9.51 6.96 -34.40
C THR A 227 -8.06 7.22 -33.94
N PRO A 228 -7.53 8.44 -34.15
CA PRO A 228 -6.16 8.76 -33.74
C PRO A 228 -6.02 9.02 -32.24
N PHE A 229 -7.14 9.33 -31.58
CA PHE A 229 -7.18 9.79 -30.19
C PHE A 229 -8.52 9.41 -29.53
N MET A 230 -8.46 9.07 -28.24
CA MET A 230 -9.64 8.93 -27.38
C MET A 230 -9.34 9.50 -26.00
N ARG A 231 -10.32 10.19 -25.41
CA ARG A 231 -10.23 10.72 -24.04
C ARG A 231 -11.50 10.41 -23.26
N LYS A 232 -11.33 10.04 -22.00
CA LYS A 232 -12.40 9.98 -21.01
C LYS A 232 -12.00 10.76 -19.78
N SER A 233 -12.99 11.35 -19.11
CA SER A 233 -12.80 12.05 -17.84
C SER A 233 -13.84 11.61 -16.81
N CYS A 234 -13.45 11.64 -15.55
CA CYS A 234 -14.38 11.49 -14.44
C CYS A 234 -14.09 12.54 -13.39
N MET A 235 -15.10 13.33 -13.04
CA MET A 235 -15.07 14.33 -11.99
C MET A 235 -16.02 13.87 -10.89
N MET A 236 -15.48 13.75 -9.68
CA MET A 236 -16.22 13.31 -8.50
C MET A 236 -16.21 14.42 -7.46
N ALA A 237 -17.35 14.61 -6.81
CA ALA A 237 -17.51 15.49 -5.67
C ALA A 237 -18.03 14.64 -4.51
N ILE A 238 -17.19 14.43 -3.51
CA ILE A 238 -17.46 13.61 -2.33
C ILE A 238 -17.77 14.57 -1.18
N PRO A 239 -19.05 14.68 -0.76
CA PRO A 239 -19.40 15.50 0.40
C PRO A 239 -18.81 14.88 1.66
N VAL A 240 -18.13 15.72 2.45
CA VAL A 240 -17.58 15.32 3.75
C VAL A 240 -18.20 16.16 4.85
N LYS A 241 -18.67 15.52 5.91
CA LYS A 241 -19.24 16.19 7.09
C LYS A 241 -18.39 15.86 8.31
N VAL A 242 -17.59 16.82 8.75
CA VAL A 242 -16.61 16.62 9.80
C VAL A 242 -17.18 17.05 11.16
N PRO A 243 -17.03 16.24 12.22
CA PRO A 243 -17.44 16.61 13.58
C PRO A 243 -16.73 17.87 14.09
N ALA A 244 -17.34 18.56 15.05
CA ALA A 244 -16.68 19.66 15.76
C ALA A 244 -15.36 19.17 16.40
N HIS A 245 -14.35 20.03 16.40
CA HIS A 245 -13.00 19.73 16.94
C HIS A 245 -12.24 18.61 16.22
N LYS A 246 -12.69 18.22 15.03
CA LYS A 246 -12.02 17.24 14.18
C LYS A 246 -11.77 17.83 12.79
N ARG A 247 -10.74 17.34 12.11
CA ARG A 247 -10.48 17.59 10.68
C ARG A 247 -10.27 16.25 9.96
N LEU A 248 -10.77 16.14 8.74
CA LEU A 248 -10.51 15.02 7.85
C LEU A 248 -9.14 15.20 7.19
N ILE A 249 -8.31 14.17 7.30
CA ILE A 249 -7.01 14.05 6.68
C ILE A 249 -7.07 12.96 5.62
N ILE A 250 -6.63 13.28 4.41
CA ILE A 250 -6.42 12.31 3.34
C ILE A 250 -4.91 12.19 3.17
N SER A 251 -4.34 11.11 3.69
CA SER A 251 -2.88 10.93 3.71
C SER A 251 -2.34 10.41 2.38
N GLN A 252 -3.17 9.73 1.61
CA GLN A 252 -2.79 9.15 0.34
C GLN A 252 -4.00 9.00 -0.58
N ILE A 253 -3.76 9.15 -1.88
CA ILE A 253 -4.71 8.79 -2.92
C ILE A 253 -4.01 7.98 -4.00
N ASP A 254 -4.57 6.82 -4.28
CA ASP A 254 -4.06 5.85 -5.24
C ASP A 254 -5.02 5.70 -6.41
N LEU A 255 -4.50 5.80 -7.63
CA LEU A 255 -5.24 5.65 -8.87
C LEU A 255 -4.65 4.50 -9.68
N SER A 256 -5.40 3.41 -9.82
CA SER A 256 -4.99 2.20 -10.53
C SER A 256 -5.60 2.15 -11.93
N GLU A 257 -4.77 1.94 -12.94
CA GLU A 257 -5.18 1.72 -14.34
C GLU A 257 -4.59 0.41 -14.87
N ARG A 258 -5.40 -0.34 -15.63
CA ARG A 258 -4.97 -1.50 -16.42
C ARG A 258 -4.93 -1.11 -17.88
N PHE A 259 -3.94 -1.58 -18.64
CA PHE A 259 -3.80 -1.18 -20.03
C PHE A 259 -3.12 -2.23 -20.90
N GLU A 260 -3.43 -2.16 -22.19
CA GLU A 260 -2.77 -2.87 -23.26
C GLU A 260 -2.61 -1.90 -24.44
N MET A 261 -1.36 -1.62 -24.80
CA MET A 261 -0.99 -0.69 -25.86
C MET A 261 -0.13 -1.44 -26.88
N GLY A 262 -0.64 -1.59 -28.10
CA GLY A 262 0.14 -1.98 -29.26
C GLY A 262 1.30 -1.02 -29.56
N ALA A 263 2.13 -1.40 -30.53
CA ALA A 263 3.24 -0.58 -30.97
C ALA A 263 2.76 0.77 -31.52
N GLY A 264 3.40 1.86 -31.09
CA GLY A 264 2.99 3.19 -31.53
C GLY A 264 1.67 3.69 -30.92
N PHE A 265 1.25 3.13 -29.78
CA PHE A 265 0.23 3.72 -28.91
C PHE A 265 0.81 4.07 -27.54
N GLU A 266 0.26 5.11 -26.93
CA GLU A 266 0.52 5.52 -25.54
C GLU A 266 -0.81 5.82 -24.84
N SER A 267 -0.89 5.49 -23.55
CA SER A 267 -1.90 6.05 -22.66
C SER A 267 -1.27 7.10 -21.75
N MET A 268 -2.04 8.14 -21.46
CA MET A 268 -1.73 9.13 -20.43
C MET A 268 -2.91 9.23 -19.49
N ILE A 269 -2.67 8.97 -18.21
CA ILE A 269 -3.63 9.20 -17.14
C ILE A 269 -3.22 10.44 -16.35
N GLN A 270 -4.20 11.29 -16.05
CA GLN A 270 -4.06 12.52 -15.29
C GLN A 270 -5.02 12.51 -14.12
N PHE A 271 -4.58 13.08 -13.00
CA PHE A 271 -5.25 13.01 -11.72
C PHE A 271 -5.00 14.26 -10.89
N GLU A 272 -6.06 14.81 -10.30
CA GLU A 272 -5.98 15.86 -9.29
C GLU A 272 -7.04 15.61 -8.22
N ALA A 273 -6.75 16.03 -7.00
CA ALA A 273 -7.69 15.97 -5.89
C ALA A 273 -7.56 17.19 -5.00
N PHE A 274 -8.64 17.80 -4.55
CA PHE A 274 -8.56 19.01 -3.74
C PHE A 274 -9.87 19.23 -3.00
N LEU A 275 -9.83 19.97 -1.90
CA LEU A 275 -11.03 20.41 -1.20
C LEU A 275 -11.63 21.63 -1.92
N ALA A 276 -12.94 21.82 -1.83
CA ALA A 276 -13.60 22.93 -2.50
C ALA A 276 -13.03 24.27 -2.06
N GLY A 277 -12.68 25.13 -3.03
CA GLY A 277 -12.01 26.41 -2.77
C GLY A 277 -10.48 26.34 -2.68
N SER A 278 -9.89 25.16 -2.79
CA SER A 278 -8.43 24.97 -2.91
C SER A 278 -8.01 24.52 -4.32
N SER A 279 -6.71 24.51 -4.58
CA SER A 279 -6.11 23.99 -5.81
C SER A 279 -5.09 22.91 -5.48
N ALA A 280 -4.85 21.98 -6.40
CA ALA A 280 -3.85 20.95 -6.26
C ALA A 280 -3.00 20.79 -7.54
N PRO A 281 -1.77 20.29 -7.43
CA PRO A 281 -0.99 19.93 -8.60
C PRO A 281 -1.68 18.78 -9.38
N LEU A 282 -1.63 18.88 -10.70
CA LEU A 282 -2.07 17.81 -11.60
C LEU A 282 -0.96 16.76 -11.69
N LEU A 283 -1.24 15.54 -11.23
CA LEU A 283 -0.37 14.39 -11.44
C LEU A 283 -0.66 13.78 -12.82
N SER A 284 0.38 13.30 -13.50
CA SER A 284 0.23 12.64 -14.79
C SER A 284 1.21 11.49 -14.94
N LYS A 285 0.80 10.43 -15.63
CA LYS A 285 1.64 9.28 -15.93
C LYS A 285 1.36 8.76 -17.33
N ARG A 286 2.43 8.47 -18.06
CA ARG A 286 2.38 7.87 -19.40
C ARG A 286 2.77 6.41 -19.33
N VAL A 287 2.11 5.58 -20.13
CA VAL A 287 2.35 4.13 -20.17
C VAL A 287 2.34 3.59 -21.61
N LYS A 288 3.09 2.50 -21.80
CA LYS A 288 3.26 1.73 -23.06
C LYS A 288 3.27 0.23 -22.75
N GLY A 289 2.99 -0.59 -23.76
CA GLY A 289 2.99 -2.05 -23.63
C GLY A 289 1.76 -2.56 -22.88
N VAL A 290 1.93 -3.62 -22.10
CA VAL A 290 0.82 -4.30 -21.39
C VAL A 290 1.11 -4.30 -19.91
N GLY A 291 0.13 -3.97 -19.07
CA GLY A 291 0.28 -4.08 -17.64
C GLY A 291 -0.72 -3.30 -16.81
N ARG A 292 -0.24 -2.90 -15.63
CA ARG A 292 -0.98 -2.07 -14.67
C ARG A 292 -0.09 -0.93 -14.22
N THR A 293 -0.70 0.21 -13.92
CA THR A 293 0.02 1.38 -13.42
C THR A 293 -0.71 1.99 -12.24
N LEU A 294 0.07 2.50 -11.30
CA LEU A 294 -0.40 3.27 -10.16
C LEU A 294 0.06 4.72 -10.31
N VAL A 295 -0.87 5.67 -10.16
CA VAL A 295 -0.57 7.08 -9.89
C VAL A 295 -0.91 7.34 -8.44
N ARG A 296 0.11 7.64 -7.64
CA ARG A 296 0.00 7.86 -6.19
C ARG A 296 0.22 9.33 -5.87
N ARG A 297 -0.62 9.86 -4.98
CA ARG A 297 -0.41 11.13 -4.31
C ARG A 297 -0.24 10.90 -2.82
N THR A 298 0.83 11.46 -2.25
CA THR A 298 1.15 11.39 -0.81
C THR A 298 1.06 12.73 -0.10
N GLU A 299 0.82 13.82 -0.82
CA GLU A 299 0.54 15.12 -0.19
C GLU A 299 -0.74 15.02 0.64
N VAL A 300 -0.64 15.44 1.90
CA VAL A 300 -1.75 15.40 2.85
C VAL A 300 -2.78 16.48 2.49
N LEU A 301 -4.01 16.07 2.20
CA LEU A 301 -5.15 17.00 2.12
C LEU A 301 -5.84 17.06 3.49
N ALA A 302 -5.98 18.26 4.04
CA ALA A 302 -6.61 18.47 5.34
C ALA A 302 -7.83 19.37 5.21
N SER A 303 -8.98 18.92 5.72
CA SER A 303 -10.18 19.75 5.80
C SER A 303 -10.05 20.84 6.84
N HIS A 304 -10.98 21.78 6.79
CA HIS A 304 -11.24 22.69 7.91
C HIS A 304 -11.66 21.90 9.16
N CYS A 305 -11.53 22.54 10.32
CA CYS A 305 -11.98 21.98 11.59
C CYS A 305 -13.51 22.02 11.68
N GLY A 306 -14.14 20.85 11.72
CA GLY A 306 -15.57 20.66 11.67
C GLY A 306 -16.26 21.17 10.42
N GLY A 307 -17.58 21.02 10.38
CA GLY A 307 -18.43 21.56 9.31
C GLY A 307 -18.59 20.62 8.12
N SER A 308 -18.86 21.21 6.95
CA SER A 308 -19.05 20.47 5.70
C SER A 308 -18.07 20.96 4.65
N ASP A 309 -17.48 20.03 3.92
CA ASP A 309 -16.58 20.32 2.80
C ASP A 309 -16.90 19.38 1.62
N ILE A 310 -16.27 19.60 0.48
CA ILE A 310 -16.41 18.76 -0.70
C ILE A 310 -15.01 18.39 -1.19
N LEU A 311 -14.67 17.11 -1.08
CA LEU A 311 -13.49 16.57 -1.72
C LEU A 311 -13.78 16.37 -3.22
N ARG A 312 -13.05 17.10 -4.06
CA ARG A 312 -13.05 16.93 -5.51
C ARG A 312 -11.96 15.96 -5.89
N VAL A 313 -12.31 14.98 -6.73
CA VAL A 313 -11.36 14.06 -7.34
C VAL A 313 -11.63 14.03 -8.84
N ASN A 314 -10.69 14.53 -9.62
CA ASN A 314 -10.81 14.59 -11.06
C ASN A 314 -9.76 13.70 -11.71
N THR A 315 -10.18 12.97 -12.73
CA THR A 315 -9.34 12.08 -13.52
C THR A 315 -9.59 12.33 -15.00
N SER A 316 -8.54 12.16 -15.80
CA SER A 316 -8.62 12.24 -17.26
C SER A 316 -7.63 11.24 -17.84
N ALA A 317 -8.13 10.22 -18.52
CA ALA A 317 -7.32 9.27 -19.26
C ALA A 317 -7.42 9.53 -20.76
N GLN A 318 -6.34 9.27 -21.48
CA GLN A 318 -6.20 9.54 -22.91
C GLN A 318 -5.41 8.42 -23.57
N ILE A 319 -5.84 7.95 -24.74
CA ILE A 319 -5.05 7.09 -25.61
C ILE A 319 -4.78 7.85 -26.91
N PHE A 320 -3.54 7.86 -27.36
CA PHE A 320 -3.15 8.48 -28.64
C PHE A 320 -2.15 7.61 -29.39
N ARG A 321 -2.20 7.71 -30.72
CA ARG A 321 -1.24 7.09 -31.63
C ARG A 321 0.02 7.94 -31.74
N THR A 322 1.19 7.35 -31.54
CA THR A 322 2.51 8.00 -31.60
C THR A 322 3.30 7.70 -32.87
N ALA A 323 2.95 6.65 -33.61
CA ALA A 323 3.57 6.32 -34.89
C ALA A 323 2.55 5.78 -35.91
N ILE A 324 2.77 6.09 -37.20
CA ILE A 324 2.04 5.52 -38.34
C ILE A 324 3.06 4.75 -39.18
N PRO A 325 2.77 3.50 -39.63
CA PRO A 325 1.52 2.77 -39.44
C PRO A 325 1.59 1.83 -38.22
N ALA A 326 0.76 2.07 -37.20
CA ALA A 326 0.36 0.98 -36.31
C ALA A 326 -0.50 0.01 -37.13
N SER A 327 -0.19 -1.28 -37.07
CA SER A 327 -0.91 -2.29 -37.86
C SER A 327 -2.40 -2.30 -37.48
N SER A 328 -3.29 -2.59 -38.44
CA SER A 328 -4.75 -2.50 -38.25
C SER A 328 -5.33 -3.50 -37.23
N GLU A 329 -4.50 -4.42 -36.73
CA GLU A 329 -4.87 -5.44 -35.74
C GLU A 329 -4.43 -5.09 -34.31
N GLU A 330 -3.72 -3.98 -34.11
CA GLU A 330 -3.21 -3.64 -32.80
C GLU A 330 -4.30 -3.16 -31.82
N ILE A 331 -4.24 -3.75 -30.64
CA ILE A 331 -5.14 -3.50 -29.53
C ILE A 331 -4.61 -2.31 -28.73
N ALA A 332 -5.46 -1.30 -28.49
CA ALA A 332 -5.14 -0.18 -27.63
C ALA A 332 -6.33 0.11 -26.71
N TRP A 333 -6.22 -0.30 -25.45
CA TRP A 333 -7.22 -0.02 -24.43
C TRP A 333 -6.59 0.29 -23.06
N ALA A 334 -7.28 1.12 -22.29
CA ALA A 334 -6.93 1.45 -20.91
C ALA A 334 -8.21 1.53 -20.08
N GLU A 335 -8.17 1.02 -18.86
CA GLU A 335 -9.31 0.98 -17.95
C GLU A 335 -8.87 1.49 -16.58
N LEU A 336 -9.60 2.49 -16.07
CA LEU A 336 -9.42 2.91 -14.70
C LEU A 336 -10.11 1.91 -13.77
N ASP A 337 -9.30 1.18 -13.00
CA ASP A 337 -9.71 0.05 -12.18
C ASP A 337 -10.27 0.52 -10.82
N ARG A 338 -9.49 1.36 -10.11
CA ARG A 338 -9.82 1.79 -8.75
C ARG A 338 -9.19 3.12 -8.38
N ILE A 339 -9.90 3.88 -7.54
CA ILE A 339 -9.42 5.04 -6.81
C ILE A 339 -9.51 4.71 -5.32
N THR A 340 -8.41 4.79 -4.59
CA THR A 340 -8.34 4.44 -3.16
C THR A 340 -7.94 5.68 -2.37
N LEU A 341 -8.77 6.09 -1.43
CA LEU A 341 -8.54 7.22 -0.53
C LEU A 341 -8.22 6.71 0.87
N TYR A 342 -7.10 7.14 1.44
CA TYR A 342 -6.68 6.77 2.79
C TYR A 342 -7.00 7.91 3.74
N LEU A 343 -7.90 7.64 4.69
CA LEU A 343 -8.59 8.66 5.47
C LEU A 343 -8.21 8.57 6.95
N LYS A 344 -8.18 9.72 7.62
CA LYS A 344 -7.93 9.83 9.05
C LYS A 344 -8.68 11.03 9.62
N LEU A 345 -9.08 10.95 10.89
CA LEU A 345 -9.49 12.13 11.65
C LEU A 345 -8.38 12.56 12.58
N GLU A 346 -8.21 13.87 12.69
CA GLU A 346 -7.29 14.49 13.64
C GLU A 346 -8.03 15.54 14.46
N ASP A 347 -7.60 15.72 15.70
CA ASP A 347 -8.07 16.81 16.53
C ASP A 347 -7.59 18.18 16.02
N CYS A 348 -8.46 19.17 16.20
CA CYS A 348 -8.26 20.60 15.99
C CYS A 348 -9.20 21.38 16.93
#